data_AF-Q5I3Q7-F1
#
_entry.id   AF-Q5I3Q7-F1
#
_cell.length_a   1.000
_cell.length_b   1.000
_cell.length_c   1.000
_cell.angle_alpha   90.00
_cell.angle_beta   90.00
_cell.angle_gamma   90.00
#
_symmetry.space_group_name_H-M   'P 1'
#
loop_
_entity.id
_entity.type
_entity.pdbx_description
1 polymer ?
#
loop_
_entity_poly.entity_id
_entity_poly.type
_entity_poly.pdbx_seq_one_letter_code
_entity_poly.pdbx_strand_id
1 'polypeptide(L)'
;TVNQWEAVLSMDTYPENGTTNYQEVGPWRYCEVDYEAAQGISDYRGNAFGPVGVTTVGDFPDYFKKAFAPYVLGKSNATNADMLAWGVQVTGVTAGNFKADDTALDPYPSRSRSDKTKRAALTKICGALQSAFDTQQDKYVMSHYAHIDRDKLVPVLNALKGIGFTAFDRYNLVGLAFQVQVNTGSIGSISAFSSVKSAGNCGSLSAETCFATYLTDQYIRWLKSSSLGDDPDNCWRASMALDIYKKDPTMGSVSVVNQVINASYPGNSGKCPTSGIKWSKNM
;
A
#
# COMPACT_ATOMS: atom_id res chain seq x y z
N THR A 1 -9.69 -0.68 16.47
CA THR A 1 -10.08 0.53 17.21
C THR A 1 -9.31 1.73 16.66
N VAL A 2 -9.56 2.95 17.13
CA VAL A 2 -8.78 4.13 16.69
C VAL A 2 -7.30 4.00 17.05
N ASN A 3 -6.98 3.63 18.29
CA ASN A 3 -5.58 3.49 18.74
C ASN A 3 -4.81 2.39 17.98
N GLN A 4 -5.50 1.32 17.53
CA GLN A 4 -4.89 0.32 16.65
C GLN A 4 -4.55 0.90 15.28
N TRP A 5 -5.42 1.72 14.71
CA TRP A 5 -5.12 2.40 13.44
C TRP A 5 -3.98 3.39 13.58
N GLU A 6 -3.94 4.17 14.67
CA GLU A 6 -2.82 5.06 14.96
C GLU A 6 -1.49 4.29 14.97
N ALA A 7 -1.41 3.18 15.71
CA ALA A 7 -0.21 2.36 15.77
C ALA A 7 0.16 1.74 14.42
N VAL A 8 -0.81 1.18 13.68
CA VAL A 8 -0.56 0.50 12.40
C VAL A 8 -0.14 1.49 11.31
N LEU A 9 -0.80 2.64 11.18
CA LEU A 9 -0.42 3.66 10.19
C LEU A 9 0.94 4.28 10.53
N SER A 10 1.19 4.55 11.81
CA SER A 10 2.51 4.99 12.27
C SER A 10 3.61 3.97 11.97
N MET A 11 3.34 2.68 12.18
CA MET A 11 4.28 1.61 11.86
C MET A 11 4.58 1.54 10.36
N ASP A 12 3.55 1.53 9.52
CA ASP A 12 3.66 1.38 8.06
C ASP A 12 4.41 2.55 7.42
N THR A 13 4.24 3.76 7.98
CA THR A 13 4.92 4.98 7.51
C THR A 13 6.44 4.93 7.70
N TYR A 14 6.95 4.19 8.70
CA TYR A 14 8.38 4.25 9.04
C TYR A 14 9.30 3.75 7.93
N PRO A 15 9.09 2.54 7.35
CA PRO A 15 9.86 2.09 6.20
C PRO A 15 9.73 3.00 4.97
N GLU A 16 8.54 3.58 4.74
CA GLU A 16 8.24 4.40 3.56
C GLU A 16 8.84 5.81 3.63
N ASN A 17 8.77 6.44 4.80
CA ASN A 17 9.03 7.88 4.96
C ASN A 17 10.08 8.20 6.04
N GLY A 18 10.68 7.19 6.67
CA GLY A 18 11.69 7.38 7.71
C GLY A 18 11.17 7.91 9.05
N THR A 19 9.85 7.94 9.23
CA THR A 19 9.18 8.50 10.43
C THR A 19 7.92 7.71 10.76
N THR A 20 7.53 7.68 12.03
CA THR A 20 6.23 7.13 12.45
C THR A 20 5.10 8.17 12.43
N ASN A 21 5.41 9.41 12.05
CA ASN A 21 4.41 10.47 11.89
C ASN A 21 3.69 10.33 10.54
N TYR A 22 2.70 9.43 10.46
CA TYR A 22 1.90 9.20 9.25
C TYR A 22 1.07 10.40 8.80
N GLN A 23 0.95 11.44 9.63
CA GLN A 23 0.19 12.66 9.32
C GLN A 23 1.08 13.78 8.73
N GLU A 24 2.38 13.55 8.56
CA GLU A 24 3.27 14.52 7.94
C GLU A 24 2.80 14.88 6.52
N VAL A 25 2.60 16.17 6.23
CA VAL A 25 1.95 16.63 5.00
C VAL A 25 2.71 16.29 3.72
N GLY A 26 4.03 16.06 3.79
CA GLY A 26 4.88 15.77 2.64
C GLY A 26 4.37 14.56 1.84
N PRO A 27 4.31 13.35 2.44
CA PRO A 27 3.73 12.16 1.82
C PRO A 27 2.30 12.31 1.31
N TRP A 28 1.44 13.11 1.96
CA TRP A 28 0.06 13.32 1.49
C TRP A 28 -0.02 14.18 0.23
N ARG A 29 0.85 15.18 0.10
CA ARG A 29 0.95 16.05 -1.07
C ARG A 29 1.91 15.50 -2.14
N TYR A 30 2.63 14.42 -1.84
CA TYR A 30 3.58 13.79 -2.75
C TYR A 30 2.89 13.41 -4.06
N CYS A 31 3.52 13.76 -5.17
CA CYS A 31 3.18 13.29 -6.50
C CYS A 31 4.43 13.38 -7.37
N GLU A 32 4.90 12.24 -7.86
CA GLU A 32 6.09 12.15 -8.67
C GLU A 32 5.76 11.60 -10.05
N VAL A 33 6.37 12.22 -11.06
CA VAL A 33 6.21 11.82 -12.46
C VAL A 33 7.25 10.75 -12.79
N ASP A 34 6.76 9.54 -13.02
CA ASP A 34 7.55 8.40 -13.49
C ASP A 34 8.65 8.00 -12.49
N TYR A 35 8.23 7.79 -11.22
CA TYR A 35 9.11 7.35 -10.12
C TYR A 35 9.97 6.17 -10.54
N GLU A 36 9.39 5.17 -11.22
CA GLU A 36 10.12 3.99 -11.66
C GLU A 36 11.32 4.35 -12.55
N ALA A 37 11.18 5.32 -13.46
CA ALA A 37 12.29 5.74 -14.33
C ALA A 37 13.40 6.42 -13.54
N ALA A 38 13.04 7.23 -12.54
CA ALA A 38 14.01 7.89 -11.67
C ALA A 38 14.82 6.90 -10.83
N GLN A 39 14.23 5.74 -10.51
CA GLN A 39 14.88 4.65 -9.77
C GLN A 39 15.49 3.57 -10.66
N GLY A 40 15.42 3.67 -11.99
CA GLY A 40 15.93 2.64 -12.90
C GLY A 40 15.08 1.36 -12.95
N ILE A 41 13.83 1.43 -12.50
CA ILE A 41 12.84 0.35 -12.58
C ILE A 41 12.21 0.31 -13.98
N SER A 42 12.18 -0.88 -14.58
CA SER A 42 11.70 -1.08 -15.95
C SER A 42 10.19 -0.86 -16.11
N ASP A 43 9.42 -1.15 -15.06
CA ASP A 43 7.96 -0.97 -15.05
C ASP A 43 7.60 0.50 -15.29
N TYR A 44 6.42 0.71 -15.88
CA TYR A 44 5.86 2.03 -16.10
C TYR A 44 4.51 2.15 -15.41
N ARG A 45 4.42 3.02 -14.40
CA ARG A 45 3.18 3.25 -13.62
C ARG A 45 2.60 4.67 -13.77
N GLY A 46 3.24 5.51 -14.59
CA GLY A 46 2.85 6.90 -14.82
C GLY A 46 3.24 7.78 -13.63
N ASN A 47 2.29 8.43 -12.97
CA ASN A 47 2.53 9.14 -11.72
C ASN A 47 2.30 8.23 -10.52
N ALA A 48 3.12 8.37 -9.48
CA ALA A 48 2.89 7.82 -8.15
C ALA A 48 2.58 8.97 -7.16
N PHE A 49 1.54 8.84 -6.34
CA PHE A 49 1.12 9.95 -5.47
C PHE A 49 0.37 9.54 -4.19
N GLY A 50 0.35 10.45 -3.22
CA GLY A 50 -0.29 10.26 -1.92
C GLY A 50 0.46 9.27 -1.00
N PRO A 51 -0.08 9.01 0.20
CA PRO A 51 0.64 8.31 1.27
C PRO A 51 0.84 6.81 1.02
N VAL A 52 0.12 6.22 0.07
CA VAL A 52 0.22 4.79 -0.29
C VAL A 52 0.59 4.57 -1.76
N GLY A 53 1.13 5.60 -2.42
CA GLY A 53 1.65 5.50 -3.78
C GLY A 53 0.63 5.06 -4.83
N VAL A 54 -0.55 5.69 -4.87
CA VAL A 54 -1.55 5.45 -5.93
C VAL A 54 -0.89 5.74 -7.29
N THR A 55 -1.09 4.87 -8.27
CA THR A 55 -0.49 5.00 -9.59
C THR A 55 -1.49 5.21 -10.72
N THR A 56 -1.23 6.18 -11.60
CA THR A 56 -2.12 6.50 -12.75
C THR A 56 -2.31 5.33 -13.72
N VAL A 57 -1.34 4.44 -13.80
CA VAL A 57 -1.46 3.11 -14.41
C VAL A 57 -1.43 2.10 -13.26
N GLY A 58 -2.57 1.52 -12.93
CA GLY A 58 -2.76 0.76 -11.70
C GLY A 58 -4.09 1.07 -11.03
N ASP A 59 -4.05 1.50 -9.78
CA ASP A 59 -5.22 1.69 -8.92
C ASP A 59 -5.90 3.07 -9.06
N PHE A 60 -5.33 3.99 -9.84
CA PHE A 60 -5.91 5.31 -10.06
C PHE A 60 -7.36 5.33 -10.56
N PRO A 61 -7.81 4.48 -11.51
CA PRO A 61 -9.20 4.51 -11.93
C PRO A 61 -10.18 4.26 -10.78
N ASP A 62 -9.83 3.36 -9.87
CA ASP A 62 -10.63 3.10 -8.68
C ASP A 62 -10.53 4.24 -7.66
N TYR A 63 -9.32 4.77 -7.42
CA TYR A 63 -9.13 5.98 -6.62
C TYR A 63 -9.99 7.14 -7.15
N PHE A 64 -9.96 7.39 -8.46
CA PHE A 64 -10.70 8.47 -9.10
C PHE A 64 -12.21 8.29 -8.92
N LYS A 65 -12.73 7.13 -9.37
CA LYS A 65 -14.18 6.90 -9.43
C LYS A 65 -14.83 6.77 -8.07
N LYS A 66 -14.13 6.14 -7.12
CA LYS A 66 -14.71 5.76 -5.83
C LYS A 66 -14.30 6.73 -4.72
N ALA A 67 -13.16 7.43 -4.82
CA ALA A 67 -12.69 8.32 -3.78
C ALA A 67 -12.56 9.79 -4.23
N PHE A 68 -11.67 10.11 -5.15
CA PHE A 68 -11.39 11.49 -5.53
C PHE A 68 -12.62 12.22 -6.05
N ALA A 69 -13.35 11.63 -7.02
CA ALA A 69 -14.51 12.27 -7.60
C ALA A 69 -15.64 12.50 -6.57
N PRO A 70 -16.04 11.52 -5.73
CA PRO A 70 -17.04 11.76 -4.68
C PRO A 70 -16.64 12.80 -3.63
N TYR A 71 -15.40 12.77 -3.13
CA TYR A 71 -14.99 13.62 -2.00
C TYR A 71 -14.49 15.01 -2.41
N VAL A 72 -13.73 15.10 -3.49
CA VAL A 72 -13.05 16.34 -3.93
C VAL A 72 -13.86 17.06 -5.02
N LEU A 73 -14.47 16.31 -5.93
CA LEU A 73 -15.24 16.89 -7.05
C LEU A 73 -16.75 16.94 -6.78
N GLY A 74 -17.23 16.32 -5.68
CA GLY A 74 -18.66 16.22 -5.39
C GLY A 74 -19.45 15.41 -6.41
N LYS A 75 -18.79 14.51 -7.15
CA LYS A 75 -19.39 13.72 -8.24
C LYS A 75 -19.61 12.28 -7.79
N SER A 76 -20.87 11.93 -7.54
CA SER A 76 -21.29 10.53 -7.36
C SER A 76 -21.37 9.80 -8.71
N ASN A 77 -21.21 8.47 -8.69
CA ASN A 77 -21.29 7.58 -9.86
C ASN A 77 -20.32 7.98 -10.98
N ALA A 78 -19.11 8.41 -10.63
CA ALA A 78 -18.07 8.71 -11.61
C ALA A 78 -17.68 7.45 -12.41
N THR A 79 -17.49 7.63 -13.71
CA THR A 79 -17.19 6.58 -14.69
C THR A 79 -15.81 6.80 -15.33
N ASN A 80 -15.36 5.85 -16.16
CA ASN A 80 -14.14 6.04 -16.95
C ASN A 80 -14.25 7.23 -17.93
N ALA A 81 -15.47 7.58 -18.37
CA ALA A 81 -15.70 8.74 -19.21
C ALA A 81 -15.52 10.06 -18.42
N ASP A 82 -15.97 10.11 -17.17
CA ASP A 82 -15.71 11.26 -16.28
C ASP A 82 -14.22 11.39 -15.98
N MET A 83 -13.52 10.26 -15.77
CA MET A 83 -12.07 10.22 -15.59
C MET A 83 -11.30 10.72 -16.82
N LEU A 84 -11.72 10.30 -18.02
CA LEU A 84 -11.17 10.78 -19.28
C LEU A 84 -11.40 12.29 -19.43
N ALA A 85 -12.62 12.78 -19.17
CA ALA A 85 -12.94 14.19 -19.25
C ALA A 85 -12.09 15.03 -18.29
N TRP A 86 -11.88 14.54 -17.06
CA TRP A 86 -10.98 15.16 -16.09
C TRP A 86 -9.54 15.19 -16.61
N GLY A 87 -9.02 14.07 -17.12
CA GLY A 87 -7.68 13.99 -17.71
C GLY A 87 -7.47 14.97 -18.86
N VAL A 88 -8.44 15.07 -19.77
CA VAL A 88 -8.45 16.06 -20.86
C VAL A 88 -8.45 17.49 -20.31
N GLN A 89 -9.30 17.79 -19.33
CA GLN A 89 -9.43 19.12 -18.75
C GLN A 89 -8.13 19.60 -18.11
N VAL A 90 -7.49 18.77 -17.29
CA VAL A 90 -6.30 19.20 -16.52
C VAL A 90 -5.02 19.23 -17.35
N THR A 91 -4.96 18.46 -18.44
CA THR A 91 -3.76 18.38 -19.30
C THR A 91 -3.86 19.19 -20.58
N GLY A 92 -5.07 19.45 -21.10
CA GLY A 92 -5.30 19.98 -22.44
C GLY A 92 -5.03 18.97 -23.58
N VAL A 93 -4.72 17.71 -23.26
CA VAL A 93 -4.53 16.65 -24.26
C VAL A 93 -5.89 16.17 -24.75
N THR A 94 -6.04 15.95 -26.05
CA THR A 94 -7.30 15.50 -26.64
C THR A 94 -7.68 14.08 -26.19
N ALA A 95 -8.98 13.81 -26.06
CA ALA A 95 -9.50 12.53 -25.54
C ALA A 95 -8.96 11.29 -26.27
N GLY A 96 -8.81 11.37 -27.61
CA GLY A 96 -8.29 10.26 -28.42
C GLY A 96 -6.81 9.91 -28.17
N ASN A 97 -6.08 10.75 -27.42
CA ASN A 97 -4.69 10.51 -27.03
C ASN A 97 -4.56 9.98 -25.59
N PHE A 98 -5.66 9.61 -24.93
CA PHE A 98 -5.62 8.96 -23.61
C PHE A 98 -5.95 7.47 -23.72
N LYS A 99 -5.31 6.67 -22.88
CA LYS A 99 -5.92 5.43 -22.37
C LYS A 99 -6.68 5.80 -21.10
N ALA A 100 -7.98 5.53 -21.04
CA ALA A 100 -8.85 5.81 -19.90
C ALA A 100 -9.84 4.66 -19.68
N ASP A 101 -9.40 3.65 -18.95
CA ASP A 101 -10.17 2.45 -18.64
C ASP A 101 -9.97 2.04 -17.16
N ASP A 102 -10.43 0.85 -16.78
CA ASP A 102 -10.32 0.37 -15.40
C ASP A 102 -8.88 0.07 -14.97
N THR A 103 -7.91 0.13 -15.89
CA THR A 103 -6.49 -0.15 -15.62
C THR A 103 -5.61 1.09 -15.63
N ALA A 104 -6.03 2.18 -16.27
CA ALA A 104 -5.19 3.37 -16.40
C ALA A 104 -5.96 4.65 -16.77
N LEU A 105 -5.40 5.79 -16.34
CA LEU A 105 -5.52 7.08 -17.00
C LEU A 105 -4.11 7.53 -17.46
N ASP A 106 -3.78 7.30 -18.73
CA ASP A 106 -2.44 7.57 -19.26
C ASP A 106 -2.49 8.43 -20.54
N PRO A 107 -1.87 9.63 -20.55
CA PRO A 107 -1.72 10.43 -21.76
C PRO A 107 -0.64 9.84 -22.68
N TYR A 108 -0.96 9.77 -23.98
CA TYR A 108 -0.09 9.25 -25.03
C TYR A 108 0.47 7.84 -24.72
N PRO A 109 -0.41 6.82 -24.59
CA PRO A 109 0.01 5.47 -24.17
C PRO A 109 1.03 4.81 -25.12
N SER A 110 1.04 5.18 -26.40
CA SER A 110 1.97 4.65 -27.40
C SER A 110 3.31 5.40 -27.50
N ARG A 111 3.47 6.53 -26.79
CA ARG A 111 4.72 7.29 -26.80
C ARG A 111 5.68 6.78 -25.72
N SER A 112 6.98 7.00 -25.95
CA SER A 112 8.01 6.78 -24.92
C SER A 112 7.63 7.48 -23.62
N ARG A 113 7.88 6.82 -22.48
CA ARG A 113 7.73 7.41 -21.13
C ARG A 113 8.57 8.69 -20.95
N SER A 114 9.67 8.82 -21.69
CA SER A 114 10.54 10.00 -21.70
C SER A 114 10.13 11.09 -22.70
N ASP A 115 9.08 10.89 -23.51
CA ASP A 115 8.60 11.91 -24.45
C ASP A 115 8.23 13.19 -23.70
N LYS A 116 8.71 14.33 -24.21
CA LYS A 116 8.50 15.65 -23.58
C LYS A 116 7.02 15.98 -23.41
N THR A 117 6.18 15.61 -24.39
CA THR A 117 4.74 15.90 -24.34
C THR A 117 4.04 14.99 -23.33
N LYS A 118 4.38 13.70 -23.31
CA LYS A 118 3.88 12.75 -22.31
C LYS A 118 4.24 13.18 -20.89
N ARG A 119 5.51 13.47 -20.62
CA ARG A 119 5.96 13.96 -19.30
C ARG A 119 5.25 15.24 -18.89
N ALA A 120 5.06 16.20 -19.80
CA ALA A 120 4.34 17.44 -19.50
C ALA A 120 2.87 17.18 -19.10
N ALA A 121 2.18 16.26 -19.77
CA ALA A 121 0.82 15.88 -19.42
C ALA A 121 0.75 15.19 -18.05
N LEU A 122 1.68 14.27 -17.77
CA LEU A 122 1.84 13.63 -16.46
C LEU A 122 2.10 14.66 -15.35
N THR A 123 2.99 15.64 -15.59
CA THR A 123 3.24 16.75 -14.66
C THR A 123 1.97 17.56 -14.39
N LYS A 124 1.12 17.81 -15.40
CA LYS A 124 -0.15 18.52 -15.22
C LYS A 124 -1.14 17.74 -14.34
N ILE A 125 -1.20 16.43 -14.50
CA ILE A 125 -1.99 15.56 -13.62
C ILE A 125 -1.51 15.69 -12.16
N CYS A 126 -0.19 15.62 -11.91
CA CYS A 126 0.35 15.85 -10.57
C CYS A 126 0.01 17.24 -10.03
N GLY A 127 0.17 18.28 -10.85
CA GLY A 127 -0.18 19.65 -10.46
C GLY A 127 -1.66 19.80 -10.08
N ALA A 128 -2.57 19.10 -10.78
CA ALA A 128 -3.99 19.11 -10.46
C ALA A 128 -4.31 18.40 -9.13
N LEU A 129 -3.67 17.26 -8.87
CA LEU A 129 -3.83 16.53 -7.60
C LEU A 129 -3.27 17.34 -6.42
N GLN A 130 -2.11 17.96 -6.60
CA GLN A 130 -1.52 18.86 -5.60
C GLN A 130 -2.36 20.13 -5.39
N SER A 131 -2.96 20.67 -6.45
CA SER A 131 -3.91 21.79 -6.34
C SER A 131 -5.15 21.39 -5.52
N ALA A 132 -5.63 20.15 -5.66
CA ALA A 132 -6.72 19.64 -4.83
C ALA A 132 -6.31 19.53 -3.35
N PHE A 133 -5.09 19.09 -3.06
CA PHE A 133 -4.54 19.15 -1.70
C PHE A 133 -4.49 20.58 -1.17
N ASP A 134 -3.99 21.54 -1.96
CA ASP A 134 -3.80 22.93 -1.51
C ASP A 134 -5.13 23.65 -1.27
N THR A 135 -6.15 23.38 -2.08
CA THR A 135 -7.45 24.08 -2.02
C THR A 135 -8.51 23.37 -1.18
N GLN A 136 -8.41 22.06 -1.05
CA GLN A 136 -9.40 21.20 -0.38
C GLN A 136 -8.71 20.10 0.44
N GLN A 137 -7.71 20.47 1.24
CA GLN A 137 -6.84 19.54 1.98
C GLN A 137 -7.60 18.42 2.68
N ASP A 138 -8.59 18.74 3.51
CA ASP A 138 -9.37 17.73 4.25
C ASP A 138 -10.08 16.76 3.32
N LYS A 139 -10.71 17.25 2.23
CA LYS A 139 -11.43 16.40 1.27
C LYS A 139 -10.48 15.51 0.47
N TYR A 140 -9.32 16.04 0.11
CA TYR A 140 -8.29 15.29 -0.57
C TYR A 140 -7.71 14.20 0.33
N VAL A 141 -7.36 14.53 1.58
CA VAL A 141 -6.91 13.57 2.59
C VAL A 141 -7.99 12.50 2.85
N MET A 142 -9.26 12.89 2.99
CA MET A 142 -10.38 11.95 3.13
C MET A 142 -10.50 11.00 1.93
N SER A 143 -10.24 11.47 0.70
CA SER A 143 -10.25 10.59 -0.48
C SER A 143 -9.15 9.54 -0.42
N HIS A 144 -7.94 9.88 0.03
CA HIS A 144 -6.88 8.89 0.24
C HIS A 144 -7.23 7.88 1.33
N TYR A 145 -7.79 8.32 2.46
CA TYR A 145 -8.30 7.37 3.46
C TYR A 145 -9.40 6.44 2.92
N ALA A 146 -10.34 6.96 2.13
CA ALA A 146 -11.39 6.15 1.52
C ALA A 146 -10.85 5.16 0.48
N HIS A 147 -9.76 5.50 -0.20
CA HIS A 147 -9.06 4.57 -1.09
C HIS A 147 -8.33 3.49 -0.30
N ILE A 148 -7.61 3.86 0.76
CA ILE A 148 -6.95 2.93 1.68
C ILE A 148 -7.94 1.92 2.25
N ASP A 149 -9.13 2.38 2.68
CA ASP A 149 -10.20 1.51 3.15
C ASP A 149 -10.60 0.46 2.10
N ARG A 150 -10.94 0.92 0.88
CA ARG A 150 -11.49 0.04 -0.15
C ARG A 150 -10.45 -0.87 -0.82
N ASP A 151 -9.27 -0.33 -1.11
CA ASP A 151 -8.24 -1.02 -1.88
C ASP A 151 -7.28 -1.83 -1.01
N LYS A 152 -7.12 -1.44 0.27
CA LYS A 152 -6.20 -2.12 1.19
C LYS A 152 -6.94 -2.86 2.30
N LEU A 153 -7.75 -2.16 3.10
CA LEU A 153 -8.40 -2.77 4.28
C LEU A 153 -9.43 -3.85 3.90
N VAL A 154 -10.34 -3.57 2.96
CA VAL A 154 -11.38 -4.54 2.58
C VAL A 154 -10.78 -5.86 2.05
N PRO A 155 -9.78 -5.85 1.13
CA PRO A 155 -9.07 -7.07 0.74
C PRO A 155 -8.41 -7.81 1.91
N VAL A 156 -7.78 -7.09 2.84
CA VAL A 156 -7.18 -7.68 4.05
C VAL A 156 -8.24 -8.39 4.89
N LEU A 157 -9.36 -7.74 5.19
CA LEU A 157 -10.45 -8.32 5.98
C LEU A 157 -11.06 -9.55 5.30
N ASN A 158 -11.29 -9.48 3.99
CA ASN A 158 -11.83 -10.60 3.21
C ASN A 158 -10.88 -11.80 3.19
N ALA A 159 -9.58 -11.56 3.00
CA ALA A 159 -8.57 -12.61 2.98
C ALA A 159 -8.41 -13.27 4.36
N LEU A 160 -8.35 -12.47 5.43
CA LEU A 160 -8.26 -12.96 6.81
C LEU A 160 -9.49 -13.78 7.20
N LYS A 161 -10.69 -13.33 6.81
CA LYS A 161 -11.93 -14.09 7.00
C LYS A 161 -11.88 -15.44 6.28
N GLY A 162 -11.32 -15.48 5.07
CA GLY A 162 -11.16 -16.71 4.26
C GLY A 162 -10.31 -17.79 4.93
N ILE A 163 -9.42 -17.42 5.87
CA ILE A 163 -8.60 -18.34 6.66
C ILE A 163 -9.04 -18.46 8.13
N GLY A 164 -10.17 -17.84 8.49
CA GLY A 164 -10.84 -18.00 9.77
C GLY A 164 -10.57 -16.93 10.84
N PHE A 165 -9.95 -15.80 10.50
CA PHE A 165 -9.73 -14.68 11.43
C PHE A 165 -10.72 -13.54 11.16
N THR A 166 -11.57 -13.22 12.14
CA THR A 166 -12.63 -12.21 11.98
C THR A 166 -12.73 -11.20 13.13
N ALA A 167 -11.99 -11.41 14.21
CA ALA A 167 -11.96 -10.52 15.38
C ALA A 167 -10.52 -10.13 15.68
N PHE A 168 -10.27 -8.83 15.85
CA PHE A 168 -8.93 -8.24 15.87
C PHE A 168 -8.69 -7.37 17.12
N ASP A 169 -9.54 -7.50 18.13
CA ASP A 169 -9.44 -6.80 19.41
C ASP A 169 -8.24 -7.30 20.24
N ARG A 170 -8.01 -8.62 20.29
CA ARG A 170 -6.90 -9.24 21.05
C ARG A 170 -5.69 -9.59 20.20
N TYR A 171 -5.93 -10.04 18.97
CA TYR A 171 -4.90 -10.48 18.02
C TYR A 171 -5.08 -9.71 16.71
N ASN A 172 -4.42 -8.57 16.61
CA ASN A 172 -4.54 -7.66 15.49
C ASN A 172 -3.67 -8.10 14.30
N LEU A 173 -4.07 -9.21 13.68
CA LEU A 173 -3.44 -9.72 12.46
C LEU A 173 -3.61 -8.78 11.26
N VAL A 174 -4.59 -7.86 11.32
CA VAL A 174 -4.75 -6.79 10.33
C VAL A 174 -3.51 -5.91 10.29
N GLY A 175 -2.88 -5.60 11.44
CA GLY A 175 -1.65 -4.78 11.46
C GLY A 175 -0.50 -5.36 10.63
N LEU A 176 -0.33 -6.69 10.65
CA LEU A 176 0.67 -7.38 9.82
C LEU A 176 0.25 -7.43 8.35
N ALA A 177 -0.99 -7.86 8.08
CA ALA A 177 -1.52 -8.05 6.73
C ALA A 177 -1.69 -6.74 5.96
N PHE A 178 -1.93 -5.63 6.66
CA PHE A 178 -2.11 -4.31 6.07
C PHE A 178 -0.83 -3.82 5.39
N GLN A 179 0.32 -3.86 6.09
CA GLN A 179 1.63 -3.51 5.49
C GLN A 179 1.95 -4.40 4.28
N VAL A 180 1.60 -5.70 4.33
CA VAL A 180 1.77 -6.61 3.19
C VAL A 180 0.87 -6.20 2.03
N GLN A 181 -0.39 -5.85 2.28
CA GLN A 181 -1.32 -5.43 1.22
C GLN A 181 -0.91 -4.09 0.58
N VAL A 182 -0.46 -3.12 1.39
CA VAL A 182 0.02 -1.83 0.89
C VAL A 182 1.22 -2.04 -0.04
N ASN A 183 2.21 -2.83 0.37
CA ASN A 183 3.41 -3.04 -0.43
C ASN A 183 3.20 -3.97 -1.64
N THR A 184 2.44 -5.06 -1.48
CA THR A 184 2.38 -6.13 -2.50
C THR A 184 1.12 -6.13 -3.35
N GLY A 185 0.02 -5.52 -2.87
CA GLY A 185 -1.30 -5.63 -3.49
C GLY A 185 -1.86 -7.06 -3.58
N SER A 186 -1.25 -8.06 -2.91
CA SER A 186 -1.49 -9.49 -3.14
C SER A 186 -1.91 -10.26 -1.88
N ILE A 187 -2.60 -9.60 -0.95
CA ILE A 187 -2.97 -10.23 0.33
C ILE A 187 -3.89 -11.45 0.19
N GLY A 188 -4.61 -11.61 -0.92
CA GLY A 188 -5.40 -12.81 -1.19
C GLY A 188 -4.58 -14.11 -1.21
N SER A 189 -3.28 -14.02 -1.44
CA SER A 189 -2.34 -15.16 -1.45
C SER A 189 -2.21 -15.84 -0.08
N ILE A 190 -2.63 -15.20 1.02
CA ILE A 190 -2.64 -15.81 2.36
C ILE A 190 -3.59 -17.02 2.47
N SER A 191 -4.46 -17.24 1.48
CA SER A 191 -5.26 -18.46 1.36
C SER A 191 -4.42 -19.76 1.41
N ALA A 192 -3.14 -19.71 1.05
CA ALA A 192 -2.19 -20.81 1.21
C ALA A 192 -2.05 -21.29 2.68
N PHE A 193 -2.28 -20.40 3.65
CA PHE A 193 -2.20 -20.74 5.07
C PHE A 193 -3.23 -21.80 5.48
N SER A 194 -4.38 -21.89 4.81
CA SER A 194 -5.36 -22.96 5.08
C SER A 194 -4.78 -24.36 4.83
N SER A 195 -3.91 -24.51 3.83
CA SER A 195 -3.17 -25.76 3.58
C SER A 195 -2.11 -26.00 4.66
N VAL A 196 -1.39 -24.95 5.07
CA VAL A 196 -0.38 -25.00 6.13
C VAL A 196 -0.97 -25.44 7.47
N LYS A 197 -2.12 -24.88 7.84
CA LYS A 197 -2.84 -25.26 9.05
C LYS A 197 -3.33 -26.71 8.99
N SER A 198 -3.92 -27.12 7.88
CA SER A 198 -4.43 -28.48 7.69
C SER A 198 -3.32 -29.54 7.70
N ALA A 199 -2.12 -29.20 7.23
CA ALA A 199 -0.94 -30.06 7.25
C ALA A 199 -0.25 -30.14 8.64
N GLY A 200 -0.79 -29.45 9.66
CA GLY A 200 -0.27 -29.51 11.03
C GLY A 200 1.05 -28.74 11.24
N ASN A 201 1.45 -27.87 10.30
CA ASN A 201 2.72 -27.11 10.41
C ASN A 201 2.78 -26.19 11.63
N CYS A 202 1.64 -25.80 12.20
CA CYS A 202 1.58 -24.93 13.37
C CYS A 202 1.98 -25.64 14.68
N GLY A 203 1.95 -26.97 14.75
CA GLY A 203 2.27 -27.71 15.96
C GLY A 203 1.48 -27.20 17.18
N SER A 204 2.18 -26.75 18.22
CA SER A 204 1.61 -26.20 19.45
C SER A 204 1.31 -24.70 19.43
N LEU A 205 1.66 -23.99 18.35
CA LEU A 205 1.39 -22.56 18.24
C LEU A 205 -0.11 -22.30 18.09
N SER A 206 -0.60 -21.21 18.69
CA SER A 206 -1.95 -20.73 18.38
C SER A 206 -2.06 -20.40 16.90
N ALA A 207 -3.28 -20.45 16.34
CA ALA A 207 -3.49 -20.18 14.92
C ALA A 207 -3.01 -18.77 14.54
N GLU A 208 -3.23 -17.78 15.42
CA GLU A 208 -2.83 -16.38 15.24
C GLU A 208 -1.31 -16.24 15.25
N THR A 209 -0.62 -16.84 16.23
CA THR A 209 0.85 -16.81 16.31
C THR A 209 1.48 -17.55 15.13
N CYS A 210 0.91 -18.69 14.75
CA CYS A 210 1.35 -19.45 13.58
C CYS A 210 1.18 -18.62 12.30
N PHE A 211 0.04 -17.97 12.12
CA PHE A 211 -0.20 -17.13 10.95
C PHE A 211 0.70 -15.90 10.91
N ALA A 212 0.87 -15.18 12.03
CA ALA A 212 1.78 -14.05 12.13
C ALA A 212 3.21 -14.44 11.71
N THR A 213 3.69 -15.58 12.20
CA THR A 213 5.01 -16.11 11.84
C THR A 213 5.08 -16.53 10.37
N TYR A 214 4.07 -17.23 9.87
CA TYR A 214 3.97 -17.66 8.47
C TYR A 214 3.99 -16.46 7.51
N LEU A 215 3.12 -15.47 7.74
CA LEU A 215 3.00 -14.29 6.90
C LEU A 215 4.31 -13.50 6.88
N THR A 216 4.96 -13.31 8.04
CA THR A 216 6.26 -12.64 8.11
C THR A 216 7.33 -13.41 7.34
N ASP A 217 7.41 -14.74 7.47
CA ASP A 217 8.37 -15.54 6.70
C ASP A 217 8.15 -15.43 5.18
N GLN A 218 6.89 -15.51 4.73
CA GLN A 218 6.54 -15.38 3.32
C GLN A 218 6.80 -13.97 2.79
N TYR A 219 6.57 -12.95 3.60
CA TYR A 219 6.84 -11.57 3.21
C TYR A 219 8.35 -11.28 3.14
N ILE A 220 9.16 -11.80 4.07
CA ILE A 220 10.62 -11.74 3.98
C ILE A 220 11.12 -12.47 2.72
N ARG A 221 10.54 -13.64 2.39
CA ARG A 221 10.85 -14.34 1.13
C ARG A 221 10.55 -13.47 -0.09
N TRP A 222 9.41 -12.77 -0.11
CA TRP A 222 9.02 -11.88 -1.19
C TRP A 222 9.99 -10.69 -1.32
N LEU A 223 10.28 -10.00 -0.21
CA LEU A 223 11.19 -8.86 -0.18
C LEU A 223 12.60 -9.24 -0.66
N LYS A 224 13.16 -10.35 -0.19
CA LYS A 224 14.56 -10.73 -0.48
C LYS A 224 14.79 -11.31 -1.88
N SER A 225 13.75 -11.73 -2.59
CA SER A 225 13.92 -12.48 -3.83
C SER A 225 13.85 -11.54 -5.03
N SER A 226 14.90 -11.58 -5.87
CA SER A 226 14.96 -10.87 -7.16
C SER A 226 13.96 -11.36 -8.20
N SER A 227 13.22 -12.43 -7.90
CA SER A 227 12.14 -12.95 -8.74
C SER A 227 10.75 -12.64 -8.16
N LEU A 228 10.68 -11.82 -7.10
CA LEU A 228 9.44 -11.43 -6.41
C LEU A 228 9.40 -9.91 -6.23
N GLY A 229 9.66 -9.42 -5.00
CA GLY A 229 9.63 -8.00 -4.69
C GLY A 229 10.94 -7.26 -4.96
N ASP A 230 12.07 -7.98 -4.96
CA ASP A 230 13.42 -7.45 -5.18
C ASP A 230 13.76 -6.21 -4.34
N ASP A 231 13.36 -6.23 -3.08
CA ASP A 231 13.62 -5.18 -2.09
C ASP A 231 14.33 -5.76 -0.84
N PRO A 232 15.54 -6.35 -1.02
CA PRO A 232 16.24 -7.04 0.05
C PRO A 232 16.68 -6.10 1.17
N ASP A 233 16.96 -4.83 0.87
CA ASP A 233 17.44 -3.85 1.85
C ASP A 233 16.35 -3.45 2.85
N ASN A 234 15.07 -3.57 2.47
CA ASN A 234 13.94 -3.31 3.37
C ASN A 234 13.27 -4.57 3.92
N CYS A 235 13.89 -5.76 3.78
CA CYS A 235 13.33 -7.02 4.30
C CYS A 235 13.00 -6.98 5.80
N TRP A 236 13.68 -6.11 6.57
CA TRP A 236 13.51 -5.91 8.01
C TRP A 236 12.13 -5.39 8.40
N ARG A 237 11.41 -4.71 7.49
CA ARG A 237 10.07 -4.18 7.78
C ARG A 237 9.07 -5.26 8.18
N ALA A 238 9.23 -6.47 7.64
CA ALA A 238 8.41 -7.63 7.97
C ALA A 238 8.69 -8.12 9.41
N SER A 239 9.95 -8.17 9.81
CA SER A 239 10.38 -8.52 11.17
C SER A 239 9.96 -7.46 12.18
N MET A 240 10.06 -6.18 11.85
CA MET A 240 9.61 -5.07 12.69
C MET A 240 8.14 -5.23 13.07
N ALA A 241 7.26 -5.47 12.10
CA ALA A 241 5.84 -5.65 12.35
C ALA A 241 5.56 -6.86 13.26
N LEU A 242 6.28 -7.98 13.04
CA LEU A 242 6.18 -9.16 13.89
C LEU A 242 6.67 -8.91 15.33
N ASP A 243 7.75 -8.13 15.50
CA ASP A 243 8.26 -7.80 16.83
C ASP A 243 7.31 -6.87 17.59
N ILE A 244 6.66 -5.93 16.90
CA ILE A 244 5.57 -5.13 17.46
C ILE A 244 4.42 -6.05 17.90
N TYR A 245 3.98 -6.96 17.04
CA TYR A 245 2.93 -7.94 17.37
C TYR A 245 3.30 -8.83 18.56
N LYS A 246 4.56 -9.26 18.68
CA LYS A 246 5.03 -10.05 19.83
C LYS A 246 5.04 -9.26 21.14
N LYS A 247 5.34 -7.95 21.07
CA LYS A 247 5.31 -7.08 22.27
C LYS A 247 3.89 -6.69 22.67
N ASP A 248 3.06 -6.40 21.68
CA ASP A 248 1.65 -6.05 21.84
C ASP A 248 0.83 -6.72 20.72
N PRO A 249 0.18 -7.86 21.00
CA PRO A 249 -0.61 -8.57 19.99
C PRO A 249 -1.86 -7.79 19.57
N THR A 250 -2.26 -6.77 20.32
CA THR A 250 -3.33 -5.86 19.89
C THR A 250 -2.84 -4.84 18.87
N MET A 251 -1.52 -4.64 18.77
CA MET A 251 -0.86 -3.59 17.98
C MET A 251 -1.60 -2.25 18.14
N GLY A 252 -1.88 -1.89 19.39
CA GLY A 252 -2.77 -0.81 19.78
C GLY A 252 -2.07 0.42 20.35
N SER A 253 -0.73 0.41 20.34
CA SER A 253 0.09 1.44 20.99
C SER A 253 1.23 1.93 20.09
N VAL A 254 1.13 3.19 19.65
CA VAL A 254 2.21 3.88 18.91
C VAL A 254 3.49 3.97 19.75
N SER A 255 3.40 3.97 21.08
CA SER A 255 4.57 3.93 21.95
C SER A 255 5.35 2.61 21.81
N VAL A 256 4.67 1.47 21.68
CA VAL A 256 5.32 0.17 21.44
C VAL A 256 5.98 0.16 20.07
N VAL A 257 5.30 0.69 19.05
CA VAL A 257 5.85 0.86 17.69
C VAL A 257 7.18 1.63 17.73
N ASN A 258 7.18 2.82 18.34
CA ASN A 258 8.37 3.66 18.48
C ASN A 258 9.49 2.96 19.28
N GLN A 259 9.15 2.25 20.36
CA GLN A 259 10.13 1.53 21.17
C GLN A 259 10.80 0.40 20.38
N VAL A 260 10.04 -0.38 19.60
CA VAL A 260 10.60 -1.46 18.77
C VAL A 260 11.50 -0.89 17.69
N ILE A 261 11.05 0.14 16.98
CA ILE A 261 11.82 0.80 15.92
C ILE A 261 13.15 1.33 16.48
N ASN A 262 13.11 2.13 17.53
CA ASN A 262 14.33 2.73 18.09
C ASN A 262 15.31 1.68 18.64
N ALA A 263 14.82 0.57 19.17
CA ALA A 263 15.66 -0.47 19.75
C ALA A 263 16.27 -1.44 18.73
N SER A 264 15.57 -1.71 17.62
CA SER A 264 15.92 -2.85 16.74
C SER A 264 15.94 -2.51 15.26
N TYR A 265 15.35 -1.38 14.86
CA TYR A 265 15.26 -0.95 13.47
C TYR A 265 15.66 0.54 13.25
N PRO A 266 16.68 1.09 13.92
CA PRO A 266 17.05 2.49 13.74
C PRO A 266 17.62 2.75 12.33
N GLY A 267 17.38 3.97 11.82
CA GLY A 267 17.92 4.42 10.54
C GLY A 267 17.40 3.63 9.34
N ASN A 268 16.14 3.18 9.37
CA ASN A 268 15.49 2.43 8.29
C ASN A 268 16.27 1.18 7.88
N SER A 269 16.81 0.48 8.87
CA SER A 269 17.62 -0.71 8.65
C SER A 269 17.44 -1.71 9.78
N GLY A 270 17.70 -2.99 9.50
CA GLY A 270 17.64 -4.04 10.51
C GLY A 270 17.89 -5.41 9.91
N LYS A 271 17.92 -6.44 10.76
CA LYS A 271 17.95 -7.82 10.31
C LYS A 271 16.53 -8.31 10.00
N CYS A 272 16.43 -9.26 9.07
CA CYS A 272 15.17 -9.94 8.76
C CYS A 272 15.29 -11.47 8.93
N PRO A 273 15.50 -11.98 10.16
CA PRO A 273 15.53 -13.41 10.40
C PRO A 273 14.14 -14.02 10.15
N THR A 274 14.11 -15.13 9.43
CA THR A 274 12.92 -15.98 9.34
C THR A 274 12.86 -16.95 10.52
N SER A 275 11.71 -17.57 10.75
CA SER A 275 11.48 -18.45 11.90
C SER A 275 12.22 -19.80 11.81
N GLY A 276 12.61 -20.22 10.61
CA GLY A 276 13.15 -21.56 10.34
C GLY A 276 12.08 -22.67 10.32
N ILE A 277 10.80 -22.34 10.51
CA ILE A 277 9.72 -23.32 10.41
C ILE A 277 9.59 -23.82 8.97
N LYS A 278 9.44 -25.14 8.82
CA LYS A 278 9.15 -25.76 7.52
C LYS A 278 7.67 -25.59 7.19
N TRP A 279 7.37 -24.70 6.25
CA TRP A 279 6.02 -24.49 5.73
C TRP A 279 5.74 -25.45 4.56
N SER A 280 4.65 -26.20 4.62
CA SER A 280 4.26 -27.15 3.57
C SER A 280 3.82 -26.46 2.28
N LYS A 281 3.41 -25.20 2.35
CA LYS A 281 2.95 -24.39 1.21
C LYS A 281 3.36 -22.94 1.39
N ASN A 282 4.12 -22.40 0.43
CA ASN A 282 4.38 -20.96 0.34
C ASN A 282 3.15 -20.21 -0.18
N MET A 283 3.15 -18.89 -0.01
CA MET A 283 2.24 -18.00 -0.74
C MET A 283 2.61 -17.97 -2.23
#